data_AF-A0A1Y0HIP2-F1
#
_entry.id   AF-A0A1Y0HIP2-F1
#
_cell.length_a   1.000
_cell.length_b   1.000
_cell.length_c   1.000
_cell.angle_alpha   90.00
_cell.angle_beta   90.00
_cell.angle_gamma   90.00
#
_symmetry.space_group_name_H-M   'P 1'
#
loop_
_entity.id
_entity.type
_entity.pdbx_description
1 polymer ?
#
loop_
_entity_poly.entity_id
_entity_poly.type
_entity_poly.pdbx_seq_one_letter_code
_entity_poly.pdbx_strand_id
1 'polypeptide(L)' 'MILTYNKGVAFSMFAFLEEYLKYIQLFLVGGLGIYLLFYKDILRNYSFPIGIISGAALSNIYDRFIHGGVVDYFFLALWF' A
#
# COMPACT_ATOMS: atom_id res chain seq x y z
N MET A 1 -20.66 -8.06 3.36
CA MET A 1 -19.49 -7.15 3.38
C MET A 1 -19.53 -6.38 4.69
N ILE A 2 -18.42 -6.32 5.41
CA ILE A 2 -18.25 -5.44 6.57
C ILE A 2 -17.28 -4.36 6.11
N LEU A 3 -17.73 -3.10 6.08
CA LEU A 3 -16.88 -1.97 5.75
C LEU A 3 -16.03 -1.64 6.98
N THR A 4 -14.71 -1.81 6.88
CA THR A 4 -13.79 -1.45 7.96
C THR A 4 -12.77 -0.45 7.44
N TYR A 5 -12.61 0.68 8.15
CA TYR A 5 -11.56 1.65 7.86
C TYR A 5 -10.32 1.30 8.66
N ASN A 6 -9.27 0.86 7.96
CA ASN A 6 -8.01 0.50 8.57
C ASN A 6 -7.07 1.71 8.57
N LYS A 7 -6.88 2.29 9.75
CA LYS A 7 -6.01 3.46 9.92
C LYS A 7 -4.52 3.12 9.84
N GLY A 8 -4.15 1.83 9.89
CA GLY A 8 -2.81 1.36 9.57
C GLY A 8 -1.85 1.19 10.75
N VAL A 9 -2.35 1.26 11.98
CA VAL A 9 -1.53 1.05 13.17
C VAL A 9 -1.95 -0.26 13.82
N ALA A 10 -1.40 -1.36 13.31
CA ALA A 10 -1.58 -2.69 13.90
C ALA A 10 -0.98 -2.81 15.32
N PHE A 11 -0.18 -1.83 15.75
CA PHE A 11 0.45 -1.76 17.06
C PHE A 11 0.28 -0.35 17.63
N SER A 12 -0.53 -0.17 18.66
CA SER A 12 -0.82 1.11 19.34
C SER A 12 0.42 1.96 19.70
N MET A 13 1.62 1.38 19.67
CA MET A 13 2.91 2.03 19.90
C MET A 13 3.31 3.07 18.84
N PHE A 14 2.72 3.07 17.64
CA PHE A 14 3.02 4.02 16.56
C PHE A 14 1.80 4.81 16.06
N ALA A 15 0.80 5.03 16.93
CA ALA A 15 -0.41 5.79 16.59
C ALA A 15 -0.11 7.20 16.05
N PHE A 16 0.96 7.84 16.54
CA PHE A 16 1.41 9.15 16.07
C PHE A 16 1.83 9.15 14.58
N LEU A 17 2.17 7.98 14.03
CA LEU A 17 2.63 7.84 12.65
C LEU A 17 1.48 7.70 11.66
N GLU A 18 0.24 7.54 12.12
CA GLU A 18 -0.95 7.30 11.30
C GLU A 18 -1.10 8.31 10.16
N GLU A 19 -1.01 9.61 10.47
CA GLU A 19 -1.08 10.67 9.47
C GLU A 19 0.16 10.71 8.56
N TYR A 20 1.31 10.23 9.06
CA TYR A 20 2.56 10.17 8.32
C TYR A 20 2.69 8.93 7.42
N LEU A 21 1.91 7.88 7.67
CA LEU A 21 1.97 6.62 6.92
C LEU A 21 1.78 6.83 5.41
N LYS A 22 0.88 7.73 5.01
CA LYS A 22 0.67 8.06 3.59
C LYS A 22 1.93 8.63 2.93
N TYR A 23 2.71 9.44 3.64
CA TYR A 23 3.96 10.01 3.13
C TYR A 23 5.09 8.99 3.12
N ILE A 24 5.18 8.12 4.14
CA ILE A 24 6.17 7.04 4.20
C ILE A 24 5.92 6.04 3.06
N GLN A 25 4.67 5.65 2.84
CA GLN A 25 4.31 4.75 1.74
C GLN A 25 4.59 5.39 0.38
N LEU A 26 4.26 6.68 0.20
CA LEU A 26 4.58 7.40 -1.02
C LEU A 26 6.09 7.45 -1.28
N PHE A 27 6.89 7.71 -0.24
CA PHE A 27 8.36 7.71 -0.34
C PHE A 27 8.90 6.32 -0.71
N LEU A 28 8.40 5.26 -0.09
CA LEU A 28 8.85 3.88 -0.38
C LEU A 28 8.47 3.45 -1.79
N VAL A 29 7.22 3.67 -2.22
CA VAL A 29 6.75 3.33 -3.57
C VAL A 29 7.46 4.17 -4.62
N GLY A 30 7.63 5.48 -4.37
CA GLY A 30 8.36 6.38 -5.26
C GLY A 30 9.84 6.00 -5.38
N GLY A 31 10.51 5.70 -4.26
CA GLY A 31 11.90 5.28 -4.23
C GLY A 31 12.13 3.94 -4.94
N LEU A 32 11.27 2.94 -4.71
CA LEU A 32 11.30 1.67 -5.44
C LEU A 32 11.02 1.86 -6.93
N GLY A 33 10.06 2.71 -7.28
CA GLY A 33 9.76 3.05 -8.68
C GLY A 33 10.97 3.66 -9.38
N ILE A 34 11.60 4.67 -8.76
CA ILE A 34 12.81 5.30 -9.27
C ILE A 34 13.94 4.28 -9.40
N TYR A 35 14.17 3.45 -8.39
CA TYR A 35 15.16 2.38 -8.42
C TYR A 35 14.94 1.46 -9.64
N LEU A 36 13.71 1.00 -9.88
CA LEU A 36 13.37 0.12 -10.99
C LEU A 36 13.59 0.77 -12.38
N LEU A 37 13.52 2.10 -12.48
CA LEU A 37 13.86 2.80 -13.74
C LEU A 37 15.34 2.68 -14.09
N PHE A 38 16.23 2.52 -13.10
CA PHE A 38 17.66 2.27 -13.31
C PHE A 38 17.95 0.79 -13.65
N TYR A 39 17.08 -0.14 -13.26
CA TYR A 39 17.23 -1.58 -13.50
C TYR A 39 16.19 -2.11 -14.50
N LYS A 40 16.29 -1.63 -15.75
CA LYS A 40 15.32 -1.91 -16.82
C LYS A 40 15.13 -3.40 -17.11
N ASP A 41 16.14 -4.23 -16.91
CA ASP A 41 16.04 -5.68 -17.10
C ASP A 41 15.05 -6.31 -16.11
N ILE A 42 15.08 -5.88 -14.85
CA ILE A 42 14.12 -6.32 -13.83
C ILE A 42 12.72 -5.86 -14.22
N LEU A 43 12.58 -4.59 -14.59
CA LEU A 43 11.29 -4.03 -15.00
C LEU A 43 10.71 -4.77 -16.22
N ARG A 44 11.55 -5.17 -17.18
CA ARG A 44 11.12 -5.89 -18.38
C ARG A 44 10.74 -7.34 -18.10
N ASN A 45 11.53 -8.03 -17.28
CA ASN A 45 11.30 -9.44 -16.94
C ASN A 45 10.14 -9.63 -15.97
N TYR A 46 9.85 -8.63 -15.13
CA TYR A 46 8.85 -8.70 -14.06
C TYR A 46 7.80 -7.59 -14.15
N SER A 47 7.56 -7.03 -15.34
CA SER A 47 6.62 -5.92 -15.57
C SER A 47 5.22 -6.21 -15.04
N PHE A 48 4.72 -7.44 -15.26
CA PHE A 48 3.40 -7.86 -14.82
C PHE A 48 3.24 -7.90 -13.30
N PRO A 49 4.05 -8.67 -12.53
CA PRO A 49 3.94 -8.65 -11.07
C PRO A 49 4.28 -7.28 -10.47
N ILE A 50 5.25 -6.55 -11.02
CA ILE A 50 5.57 -5.18 -10.59
C ILE A 50 4.35 -4.27 -10.78
N GLY A 51 3.63 -4.37 -11.91
CA GLY A 51 2.41 -3.61 -12.17
C GLY A 51 1.31 -3.90 -11.15
N ILE A 52 1.10 -5.18 -10.81
CA ILE A 52 0.10 -5.58 -9.79
C ILE A 52 0.45 -4.99 -8.43
N ILE A 53 1.70 -5.16 -7.98
CA ILE A 53 2.16 -4.67 -6.68
C ILE A 53 2.10 -3.14 -6.63
N SER A 54 2.53 -2.47 -7.70
CA SER A 54 2.51 -1.02 -7.79
C SER A 54 1.08 -0.47 -7.78
N GLY A 55 0.17 -1.10 -8.52
CA GLY A 55 -1.25 -0.73 -8.52
C GLY A 55 -1.88 -0.86 -7.14
N ALA A 56 -1.66 -1.99 -6.45
CA ALA A 56 -2.16 -2.22 -5.10
C ALA A 56 -1.57 -1.24 -4.07
N ALA A 57 -0.28 -0.92 -4.18
CA ALA A 57 0.37 0.05 -3.28
C ALA A 57 -0.17 1.47 -3.51
N LEU A 58 -0.31 1.89 -4.77
CA LEU A 58 -0.82 3.22 -5.13
C LEU A 58 -2.29 3.39 -4.76
N SER A 59 -3.14 2.36 -4.92
CA SER A 59 -4.55 2.42 -4.50
C SER A 59 -4.68 2.62 -2.98
N ASN A 60 -3.85 1.94 -2.19
CA ASN A 60 -3.84 2.10 -0.74
C ASN A 60 -3.37 3.49 -0.29
N ILE A 61 -2.38 4.06 -1.01
CA ILE A 61 -1.95 5.44 -0.76
C ILE A 61 -3.10 6.41 -1.09
N TYR A 62 -3.75 6.23 -2.24
CA TYR A 62 -4.88 7.05 -2.66
C TYR A 62 -6.01 7.03 -1.62
N ASP A 63 -6.40 5.84 -1.15
CA ASP A 63 -7.42 5.69 -0.11
C ASP A 63 -7.07 6.47 1.16
N ARG A 64 -5.79 6.45 1.58
CA ARG A 64 -5.35 7.22 2.76
C ARG A 64 -5.44 8.73 2.57
N PHE A 65 -5.25 9.25 1.36
CA PHE A 65 -5.38 10.67 1.08
C PHE A 65 -6.84 11.13 1.05
N ILE A 66 -7.75 10.29 0.55
CA ILE A 66 -9.18 10.65 0.41
C ILE A 66 -9.99 10.32 1.66
N HIS A 67 -9.79 9.13 2.22
CA HIS A 67 -10.64 8.56 3.27
C HIS A 67 -9.97 8.56 4.66
N GLY A 68 -8.69 8.98 4.77
CA GLY A 68 -7.94 8.97 6.03
C GLY A 68 -7.51 7.58 6.51
N GLY A 69 -7.72 6.53 5.71
CA GLY A 69 -7.36 5.14 5.99
C GLY A 69 -7.56 4.28 4.74
N VAL A 70 -7.14 3.02 4.79
CA VAL A 70 -7.39 2.06 3.70
C VAL A 70 -8.76 1.44 3.90
N VAL A 71 -9.55 1.34 2.83
CA VAL A 71 -10.89 0.74 2.93
C VAL A 71 -10.80 -0.76 2.68
N ASP A 72 -10.99 -1.55 3.75
CA ASP A 72 -10.96 -3.00 3.67
C ASP A 72 -12.39 -3.54 3.47
N TYR A 73 -12.61 -4.28 2.37
CA TYR A 73 -13.92 -4.83 1.98
C TYR A 73 -14.04 -6.34 2.14
N PHE A 74 -12.92 -7.06 2.07
CA PHE A 74 -12.88 -8.51 2.10
C PHE A 74 -12.66 -9.00 3.54
N PHE A 75 -13.70 -9.61 4.11
CA PHE A 75 -13.60 -10.37 5.35
C PHE A 75 -13.62 -11.86 5.01
N LEU A 76 -12.47 -12.52 5.14
CA LEU A 76 -12.33 -13.95 4.88
C LEU A 76 -12.16 -14.70 6.21
N ALA A 77 -13.16 -15.49 6.58
CA ALA A 77 -13.08 -16.43 7.69
C ALA A 77 -12.95 -17.85 7.13
N LEU A 78 -11.71 -18.28 6.89
CA LEU A 78 -11.43 -19.67 6.55
C LEU A 78 -11.44 -20.49 7.85
N TRP A 79 -12.44 -21.35 8.01
CA TRP A 79 -12.44 -22.40 9.02
C TRP A 79 -11.88 -23.67 8.38
N PHE A 80 -10.81 -24.19 8.94
CA PHE A 80 -10.29 -25.53 8.68
C PHE A 80 -10.71 -26.46 9.82
#